data_AF-A0A931QXR7-F1
#
_entry.id   AF-A0A931QXR7-F1
#
_cell.length_a   1.000
_cell.length_b   1.000
_cell.length_c   1.000
_cell.angle_alpha   90.00
_cell.angle_beta   90.00
_cell.angle_gamma   90.00
#
_symmetry.space_group_name_H-M   'P 1'
#
loop_
_entity.id
_entity.type
_entity.pdbx_description
1 polymer ?
#
loop_
_entity_poly.entity_id
_entity_poly.type
_entity_poly.pdbx_seq_one_letter_code
_entity_poly.pdbx_strand_id
1 'polypeptide(L)' 'VNPDKIILGGGVAQAGNVLLEPVHEFLDELSSPSIRYSTEIALSELKGLSPLYGAAAMGMEFH' A
#
# COMPACT_ATOMS: atom_id res chain seq x y z
N VAL A 1 5.90 -10.19 9.71
CA VAL A 1 6.33 -8.86 9.19
C VAL A 1 5.38 -7.84 9.78
N ASN A 2 5.86 -6.79 10.46
CA ASN A 2 5.02 -5.70 11.01
C ASN A 2 5.42 -4.40 10.29
N PRO A 3 4.83 -4.10 9.12
CA PRO A 3 5.24 -2.93 8.34
C PRO A 3 4.69 -1.65 8.96
N ASP A 4 5.43 -0.55 8.84
CA ASP A 4 4.91 0.77 9.24
C ASP A 4 3.82 1.28 8.27
N LYS A 5 3.88 0.86 7.00
CA LYS A 5 2.92 1.28 5.97
C LYS A 5 2.61 0.17 4.96
N ILE A 6 1.34 0.06 4.59
CA ILE A 6 0.83 -0.76 3.49
C ILE A 6 0.34 0.17 2.39
N ILE A 7 0.97 0.09 1.20
CA ILE A 7 0.57 0.87 0.03
C ILE A 7 -0.28 -0.01 -0.90
N LEU A 8 -1.52 0.40 -1.15
CA LEU A 8 -2.41 -0.24 -2.11
C LEU A 8 -2.29 0.47 -3.46
N GLY A 9 -1.89 -0.25 -4.50
CA GLY A 9 -1.66 0.27 -5.85
C GLY A 9 -2.55 -0.34 -6.93
N GLY A 10 -2.35 0.10 -8.17
CA GLY A 10 -2.99 -0.47 -9.35
C GLY A 10 -4.52 -0.33 -9.36
N GLY A 11 -5.23 -1.36 -9.83
CA GLY A 11 -6.70 -1.35 -9.92
C GLY A 11 -7.41 -1.21 -8.57
N VAL A 12 -6.78 -1.65 -7.48
CA VAL A 12 -7.32 -1.52 -6.12
C VAL A 12 -7.37 -0.05 -5.69
N ALA A 13 -6.31 0.71 -5.96
CA ALA A 13 -6.28 2.13 -5.71
C ALA A 13 -7.30 2.91 -6.57
N GLN A 14 -7.61 2.41 -7.77
CA GLN A 14 -8.58 3.03 -8.69
C GLN A 14 -10.03 2.72 -8.32
N ALA A 15 -10.29 1.59 -7.64
CA ALA A 15 -11.64 1.19 -7.22
C ALA A 15 -12.20 2.06 -6.07
N GLY A 16 -11.35 2.87 -5.43
CA GLY A 16 -11.74 3.75 -4.34
C GLY A 16 -12.34 2.99 -3.16
N ASN A 17 -13.34 3.58 -2.51
CA ASN A 17 -13.89 3.08 -1.24
C ASN A 17 -14.47 1.66 -1.34
N VAL A 18 -14.95 1.26 -2.53
CA VAL A 18 -15.55 -0.07 -2.76
C VAL A 18 -14.62 -1.22 -2.41
N LEU A 19 -13.30 -1.05 -2.64
CA LEU A 19 -12.31 -2.05 -2.25
C LEU A 19 -11.48 -1.65 -1.02
N LEU A 20 -11.38 -0.34 -0.71
CA LEU A 20 -10.62 0.11 0.45
C LEU A 20 -11.28 -0.23 1.77
N GLU A 21 -12.59 -0.02 1.86
CA GLU A 21 -13.33 -0.21 3.12
C GLU A 21 -13.30 -1.67 3.58
N PRO A 22 -13.54 -2.69 2.72
CA PRO A 22 -13.38 -4.09 3.11
C PRO A 22 -11.94 -4.46 3.48
N VAL A 23 -10.93 -3.87 2.82
CA VAL A 23 -9.51 -4.13 3.14
C VAL A 23 -9.16 -3.58 4.52
N HIS A 24 -9.66 -2.40 4.85
CA HIS A 24 -9.53 -1.81 6.18
C HIS A 24 -10.18 -2.70 7.23
N GLU A 25 -11.44 -3.09 7.05
CA GLU A 25 -12.17 -3.95 7.99
C GLU A 25 -11.47 -5.29 8.23
N PHE A 26 -10.94 -5.92 7.16
CA PHE A 26 -10.28 -7.21 7.26
C PHE A 26 -8.91 -7.12 7.95
N LEU A 27 -8.14 -6.08 7.64
CA LEU A 27 -6.87 -5.80 8.31
C LEU A 27 -7.08 -5.46 9.77
N ASP A 28 -8.17 -4.76 10.06
CA ASP A 28 -8.67 -4.62 11.40
C ASP A 28 -8.91 -6.02 11.99
N GLU A 29 -9.94 -6.78 11.59
CA GLU A 29 -10.32 -8.04 12.24
C GLU A 29 -9.18 -9.07 12.43
N LEU A 30 -8.22 -9.15 11.50
CA LEU A 30 -7.16 -10.16 11.52
C LEU A 30 -5.82 -9.69 12.12
N SER A 31 -5.60 -8.39 12.29
CA SER A 31 -4.33 -7.90 12.84
C SER A 31 -4.27 -8.13 14.34
N SER A 32 -3.11 -8.59 14.83
CA SER A 32 -2.83 -8.49 16.27
C SER A 32 -2.88 -7.00 16.67
N PRO A 33 -3.26 -6.68 17.92
CA PRO A 33 -3.37 -5.28 18.36
C PRO A 33 -2.11 -4.46 18.06
N SER A 34 -0.93 -5.07 18.17
CA SER A 34 0.36 -4.43 17.88
C SER A 34 0.55 -3.98 16.43
N ILE A 35 -0.05 -4.65 15.44
CA ILE A 35 0.03 -4.28 14.02
C ILE A 35 -0.96 -3.16 13.73
N ARG A 36 -2.16 -3.27 14.30
CA ARG A 36 -3.26 -2.30 14.13
C ARG A 36 -2.90 -0.87 14.53
N TYR A 37 -2.08 -0.72 15.57
CA TYR A 37 -1.66 0.61 16.05
C TYR A 37 -0.42 1.17 15.34
N SER A 38 0.35 0.35 14.62
CA SER A 38 1.61 0.78 14.01
C SER A 38 1.58 0.87 12.49
N THR A 39 0.61 0.22 11.83
CA THR A 39 0.59 0.11 10.36
C THR A 39 -0.43 1.06 9.75
N GLU A 40 0.04 2.01 8.95
CA GLU A 40 -0.80 2.91 8.15
C GLU A 40 -1.16 2.27 6.80
N ILE A 41 -2.42 2.37 6.37
CA ILE A 41 -2.85 1.96 5.02
C ILE A 41 -3.01 3.22 4.17
N ALA A 42 -2.33 3.27 3.03
CA ALA A 42 -2.39 4.39 2.10
C ALA A 42 -2.56 3.94 0.65
N LEU A 43 -3.13 4.83 -0.17
CA LEU A 43 -3.25 4.63 -1.61
C LEU A 43 -1.99 5.08 -2.34
N SER A 44 -1.58 4.34 -3.36
CA SER A 44 -0.55 4.81 -4.28
C SER A 44 -1.06 5.99 -5.11
N GLU A 45 -0.44 7.17 -4.89
CA GLU A 45 -0.73 8.39 -5.66
C GLU A 45 -0.15 8.34 -7.09
N LEU A 46 0.80 7.43 -7.33
CA LEU A 46 1.58 7.35 -8.58
C LEU A 46 0.81 6.73 -9.76
N LYS A 47 -0.47 6.35 -9.56
CA LYS A 47 -1.31 5.68 -10.57
C LYS A 47 -0.51 4.54 -11.24
N GLY A 48 -0.69 4.32 -12.55
CA GLY A 48 0.03 3.33 -13.35
C GLY A 48 1.52 3.59 -13.56
N LEU A 49 2.08 4.67 -13.00
CA LEU A 49 3.50 5.04 -13.17
C LEU A 49 4.40 4.40 -12.10
N SER A 50 3.84 3.79 -11.06
CA SER A 50 4.60 3.11 -10.00
C SER A 50 5.72 2.17 -10.53
N PRO A 51 5.50 1.35 -11.59
CA PRO A 51 6.54 0.50 -12.16
C PRO A 51 7.69 1.29 -12.81
N LEU A 52 7.39 2.41 -13.46
CA LEU A 52 8.39 3.27 -14.11
C LEU A 52 9.30 3.93 -13.08
N TYR A 53 8.70 4.48 -12.01
CA TYR A 53 9.48 5.08 -10.91
C TYR A 53 10.34 4.04 -10.19
N GLY A 54 9.82 2.83 -9.97
CA GLY A 54 10.60 1.74 -9.38
C GLY A 54 11.79 1.35 -10.26
N ALA A 55 11.59 1.22 -11.57
CA ALA A 55 12.67 0.92 -12.51
C ALA A 55 13.73 2.04 -12.56
N ALA A 56 13.31 3.31 -12.53
CA ALA A 56 14.21 4.46 -12.47
C ALA A 56 15.02 4.48 -11.17
N ALA A 57 14.37 4.26 -10.03
CA ALA A 57 15.02 4.21 -8.72
C ALA A 57 16.09 3.11 -8.66
N MET A 58 15.76 1.89 -9.13
CA MET A 58 16.76 0.82 -9.21
C MET A 58 17.93 1.19 -10.12
N GLY A 59 17.68 1.84 -11.26
CA GLY A 59 18.73 2.32 -12.16
C GLY A 59 19.64 3.37 -11.52
N MET A 60 19.09 4.24 -10.66
CA MET A 60 19.85 5.24 -9.90
C MET A 60 20.68 4.61 -8.78
N GLU A 61 20.25 3.50 -8.19
CA GLU A 61 20.98 2.79 -7.13
C GLU A 61 22.25 2.09 -7.64
N PHE A 62 22.33 1.83 -8.94
CA PHE A 62 23.48 1.21 -9.61
C PHE A 62 24.48 2.22 -10.21
N HIS A 63 24.41 3.49 -9.82
CA HIS A 63 25.39 4.55 -10.13
C HIS A 63 25.95 5.16 -8.84
#